data_AF-A0A419E669-F1
#
_entry.id   AF-A0A419E669-F1
#
_cell.length_a   1.000
_cell.length_b   1.000
_cell.length_c   1.000
_cell.angle_alpha   90.00
_cell.angle_beta   90.00
_cell.angle_gamma   90.00
#
_symmetry.space_group_name_H-M   'P 1'
#
loop_
_entity.id
_entity.type
_entity.pdbx_description
1 polymer ?
#
loop_
_entity_poly.entity_id
_entity_poly.type
_entity_poly.pdbx_seq_one_letter_code
_entity_poly.pdbx_strand_id
1 'polypeptide(L)'
;MLKKLREPVNSLTHWGGAALALIGLIALLIIGWDTPAKIISIAVYGGSLIFMFSASATYHMVRVKDKALEVFRKIDHSAIYALIAGTYTPFCVNAFEGFWKWGMLTIVWSLALIGIIVKIFYIRAPRWLNAGIYVLMGWISDSQSVASCSQR
;
A
#
# COMPACT_ATOMS: atom_id res chain seq x y z
N MET A 1 -23.86 1.03 22.85
CA MET A 1 -23.46 1.02 21.42
C MET A 1 -22.44 -0.06 21.04
N LEU A 2 -21.48 -0.44 21.90
CA LEU A 2 -20.40 -1.40 21.58
C LEU A 2 -20.84 -2.88 21.38
N LYS A 3 -22.04 -3.29 21.83
CA LYS A 3 -22.52 -4.69 21.72
C LYS A 3 -22.86 -5.15 20.28
N LYS A 4 -22.87 -4.24 19.29
CA LYS A 4 -23.20 -4.53 17.88
C LYS A 4 -22.00 -4.93 17.01
N LEU A 5 -20.77 -4.71 17.47
CA LEU A 5 -19.55 -5.02 16.71
C LEU A 5 -19.20 -6.50 16.84
N ARG A 6 -18.74 -7.14 15.75
CA ARG A 6 -18.28 -8.54 15.83
C ARG A 6 -17.03 -8.63 16.70
N GLU A 7 -16.07 -7.74 16.47
CA GLU A 7 -14.80 -7.64 17.19
C GLU A 7 -14.50 -6.16 17.53
N PRO A 8 -14.99 -5.65 18.68
CA PRO A 8 -14.98 -4.21 18.97
C PRO A 8 -13.58 -3.62 19.11
N VAL A 9 -12.64 -4.35 19.73
CA VAL A 9 -11.27 -3.89 19.96
C VAL A 9 -10.51 -3.74 18.63
N ASN A 10 -10.58 -4.75 17.76
CA ASN A 10 -9.94 -4.71 16.44
C ASN A 10 -10.54 -3.60 15.57
N SER A 11 -11.86 -3.42 15.58
CA SER A 11 -12.49 -2.34 14.82
C SER A 11 -12.05 -0.95 15.31
N LEU A 12 -11.95 -0.74 16.63
CA LEU A 12 -11.50 0.51 17.24
C LEU A 12 -10.04 0.84 16.90
N THR A 13 -9.13 -0.13 16.99
CA THR A 13 -7.72 0.10 16.66
C THR A 13 -7.54 0.45 15.18
N HIS A 14 -8.28 -0.19 14.29
CA HIS A 14 -8.22 0.14 12.86
C HIS A 14 -8.87 1.50 12.53
N TRP A 15 -9.96 1.89 13.18
CA TRP A 15 -10.52 3.23 13.05
C TRP A 15 -9.57 4.32 13.55
N GLY A 16 -8.89 4.07 14.68
CA GLY A 16 -7.81 4.93 15.16
C GLY A 16 -6.68 5.05 14.14
N GLY A 17 -6.29 3.92 13.54
CA GLY A 17 -5.30 3.88 12.44
C GLY A 17 -5.73 4.70 11.22
N ALA A 18 -7.00 4.62 10.80
CA ALA A 18 -7.52 5.40 9.68
C ALA A 18 -7.49 6.91 9.96
N ALA A 19 -7.85 7.32 11.19
CA ALA A 19 -7.80 8.72 11.60
C ALA A 19 -6.35 9.25 11.63
N LEU A 20 -5.42 8.48 12.19
CA LEU A 20 -4.00 8.83 12.19
C LEU A 20 -3.43 8.88 10.76
N ALA A 21 -3.84 7.96 9.89
CA ALA A 21 -3.44 7.96 8.48
C ALA A 21 -3.90 9.22 7.75
N LEU A 22 -5.13 9.69 8.01
CA LEU A 22 -5.65 10.93 7.46
C LEU A 22 -4.84 12.15 7.94
N ILE A 23 -4.56 12.22 9.25
CA ILE A 23 -3.73 13.30 9.82
C ILE A 23 -2.33 13.28 9.20
N GLY A 24 -1.72 12.11 9.09
CA GLY A 24 -0.41 11.94 8.46
C GLY A 24 -0.39 12.34 6.98
N LEU A 25 -1.43 11.99 6.21
CA LEU A 25 -1.57 12.42 4.81
C LEU A 25 -1.66 13.94 4.71
N ILE A 26 -2.49 14.59 5.54
CA ILE A 26 -2.62 16.06 5.54
C ILE A 26 -1.27 16.69 5.88
N ALA A 27 -0.57 16.20 6.90
CA ALA A 27 0.75 16.70 7.29
C ALA A 27 1.78 16.56 6.14
N LEU A 28 1.82 15.41 5.48
CA LEU A 28 2.72 15.19 4.34
C LEU A 28 2.39 16.11 3.14
N LEU A 29 1.10 16.35 2.86
CA LEU A 29 0.70 17.27 1.79
C LEU A 29 1.07 18.73 2.11
N ILE A 30 0.98 19.16 3.37
CA ILE A 30 1.40 20.49 3.79
C ILE A 30 2.92 20.68 3.61
N ILE A 31 3.71 19.62 3.83
CA ILE A 31 5.18 19.70 3.75
C ILE A 31 5.68 19.50 2.31
N GLY A 32 5.06 18.60 1.53
CA GLY A 32 5.60 18.07 0.27
C GLY A 32 4.91 18.54 -1.00
N TRP A 33 4.34 19.74 -1.02
CA TRP A 33 3.54 20.27 -2.14
C TRP A 33 4.36 20.85 -3.31
N ASP A 34 5.68 20.60 -3.37
CA ASP A 34 6.59 21.24 -4.32
C ASP A 34 6.25 20.96 -5.80
N THR A 35 5.82 19.74 -6.12
CA THR A 35 5.56 19.32 -7.51
C THR A 35 4.31 18.45 -7.61
N PRO A 36 3.60 18.49 -8.77
CA PRO A 36 2.44 17.63 -9.00
C PRO A 36 2.75 16.13 -8.79
N ALA A 37 3.94 15.68 -9.22
CA ALA A 37 4.36 14.29 -9.06
C ALA A 37 4.49 13.89 -7.58
N LYS A 38 5.07 14.77 -6.73
CA LYS A 38 5.16 14.53 -5.28
C LYS A 38 3.77 14.49 -4.65
N ILE A 39 2.89 15.44 -4.97
CA ILE A 39 1.52 15.50 -4.45
C ILE A 39 0.76 14.21 -4.79
N ILE A 40 0.81 13.77 -6.05
CA ILE A 40 0.16 12.52 -6.49
C ILE A 40 0.75 11.33 -5.73
N SER A 41 2.06 11.26 -5.57
CA SER A 41 2.71 10.14 -4.88
C SER A 41 2.33 10.06 -3.39
N ILE A 42 2.23 11.20 -2.71
CA ILE A 42 1.80 11.31 -1.32
C ILE A 42 0.32 10.94 -1.19
N ALA A 43 -0.53 11.44 -2.10
CA ALA A 43 -1.95 11.13 -2.13
C ALA A 43 -2.23 9.64 -2.35
N VAL A 44 -1.49 8.99 -3.26
CA VAL A 44 -1.54 7.54 -3.49
C VAL A 44 -1.17 6.77 -2.24
N TYR A 45 -0.06 7.14 -1.58
CA TYR A 45 0.36 6.52 -0.32
C TYR A 45 -0.70 6.68 0.79
N GLY A 46 -1.08 7.91 1.13
CA GLY A 46 -2.02 8.15 2.21
C GLY A 46 -3.43 7.61 1.91
N GLY A 47 -3.88 7.70 0.66
CA GLY A 47 -5.13 7.11 0.22
C GLY A 47 -5.16 5.59 0.39
N SER A 48 -4.07 4.91 0.02
CA SER A 48 -3.95 3.45 0.22
C SER A 48 -3.92 3.04 1.70
N LEU A 49 -3.29 3.86 2.55
CA LEU A 49 -3.21 3.63 4.00
C LEU A 49 -4.58 3.80 4.68
N ILE A 50 -5.30 4.89 4.34
CA ILE A 50 -6.67 5.11 4.79
C ILE A 50 -7.57 3.97 4.32
N PHE A 51 -7.48 3.60 3.04
CA PHE A 51 -8.27 2.51 2.47
C PHE A 51 -8.05 1.19 3.20
N MET A 52 -6.80 0.82 3.49
CA MET A 52 -6.48 -0.40 4.24
C MET A 52 -7.07 -0.39 5.66
N PHE A 53 -6.88 0.71 6.41
CA PHE A 53 -7.44 0.80 7.76
C PHE A 53 -8.96 0.82 7.76
N SER A 54 -9.60 1.53 6.83
CA SER A 54 -11.05 1.55 6.69
C SER A 54 -11.63 0.20 6.26
N ALA A 55 -10.97 -0.51 5.34
CA ALA A 55 -11.37 -1.85 4.93
C ALA A 55 -11.34 -2.84 6.11
N SER A 56 -10.25 -2.84 6.88
CA SER A 56 -10.12 -3.68 8.07
C SER A 56 -11.14 -3.32 9.15
N ALA A 57 -11.29 -2.03 9.45
CA ALA A 57 -12.26 -1.55 10.43
C ALA A 57 -13.68 -1.98 10.07
N THR A 58 -14.04 -1.89 8.78
CA THR A 58 -15.33 -2.33 8.25
C THR A 58 -15.51 -3.84 8.38
N TYR A 59 -14.49 -4.63 8.05
CA TYR A 59 -14.53 -6.09 8.17
C TYR A 59 -14.79 -6.56 9.62
N HIS A 60 -14.14 -5.94 10.61
CA HIS A 60 -14.32 -6.29 12.03
C HIS A 60 -15.60 -5.68 12.65
N MET A 61 -16.14 -4.62 12.06
CA MET A 61 -17.37 -3.95 12.50
C MET A 61 -18.62 -4.70 12.08
N VAL A 62 -18.67 -5.16 10.83
CA VAL A 62 -19.90 -5.62 10.18
C VAL A 62 -20.29 -7.03 10.64
N ARG A 63 -21.55 -7.18 11.07
CA ARG A 63 -22.21 -8.48 11.32
C ARG A 63 -23.16 -8.80 10.17
N VAL A 64 -22.66 -9.47 9.14
CA VAL A 64 -23.42 -9.88 7.94
C VAL A 64 -23.37 -11.40 7.75
N LYS A 65 -24.26 -11.91 6.89
CA LYS A 65 -24.26 -13.31 6.46
C LYS A 65 -22.89 -13.72 5.87
N ASP A 66 -22.55 -15.00 5.98
CA ASP A 66 -21.22 -15.54 5.66
C ASP A 66 -20.69 -15.14 4.28
N LYS A 67 -21.55 -15.11 3.26
CA LYS A 67 -21.16 -14.70 1.89
C LYS A 67 -20.69 -13.25 1.80
N ALA A 68 -21.39 -12.32 2.46
CA ALA A 68 -21.01 -10.91 2.44
C ALA A 68 -19.75 -10.68 3.30
N LEU A 69 -19.61 -11.43 4.39
CA LEU A 69 -18.44 -11.38 5.24
C LEU A 69 -17.17 -11.83 4.50
N GLU A 70 -17.31 -12.84 3.63
CA GLU A 70 -16.20 -13.29 2.79
C GLU A 70 -15.74 -12.21 1.80
N VAL A 71 -16.67 -11.41 1.25
CA VAL A 71 -16.32 -10.27 0.38
C VAL A 71 -15.51 -9.23 1.15
N PHE A 72 -15.96 -8.82 2.35
CA PHE A 72 -15.19 -7.88 3.17
C PHE A 72 -13.81 -8.42 3.55
N ARG A 73 -13.71 -9.72 3.82
CA ARG A 73 -12.42 -10.38 4.07
C ARG A 73 -11.49 -10.33 2.85
N LYS A 74 -12.04 -10.48 1.63
CA LYS A 74 -11.25 -10.36 0.39
C LYS A 74 -10.77 -8.92 0.19
N ILE A 75 -11.65 -7.94 0.42
CA ILE A 75 -11.31 -6.51 0.33
C ILE A 75 -10.19 -6.16 1.32
N ASP A 76 -10.34 -6.51 2.59
CA ASP A 76 -9.34 -6.27 3.64
C ASP A 76 -7.95 -6.82 3.27
N HIS A 77 -7.88 -8.08 2.84
CA HIS A 77 -6.61 -8.66 2.39
C HIS A 77 -6.07 -8.03 1.11
N SER A 78 -6.93 -7.64 0.16
CA SER A 78 -6.51 -6.97 -1.07
C SER A 78 -5.94 -5.58 -0.79
N ALA A 79 -6.43 -4.90 0.25
CA ALA A 79 -5.99 -3.57 0.62
C ALA A 79 -4.52 -3.53 1.08
N ILE A 80 -3.99 -4.64 1.61
CA ILE A 80 -2.57 -4.76 1.94
C ILE A 80 -1.71 -4.65 0.67
N TYR A 81 -2.11 -5.27 -0.44
CA TYR A 81 -1.38 -5.16 -1.71
C TYR A 81 -1.42 -3.75 -2.28
N ALA A 82 -2.58 -3.10 -2.18
CA ALA A 82 -2.72 -1.70 -2.57
C ALA A 82 -1.83 -0.78 -1.71
N LEU A 83 -1.76 -1.03 -0.40
CA LEU A 83 -0.87 -0.29 0.50
C LEU A 83 0.61 -0.51 0.16
N ILE A 84 1.02 -1.74 -0.13
CA ILE A 84 2.40 -2.03 -0.55
C ILE A 84 2.77 -1.16 -1.76
N ALA A 85 1.97 -1.18 -2.83
CA ALA A 85 2.22 -0.32 -3.99
C ALA A 85 2.17 1.17 -3.65
N GLY A 86 1.23 1.56 -2.78
CA GLY A 86 1.11 2.92 -2.28
C GLY A 86 2.36 3.41 -1.55
N THR A 87 2.98 2.59 -0.70
CA THR A 87 4.22 2.93 0.04
C THR A 87 5.42 3.09 -0.89
N TYR A 88 5.53 2.26 -1.94
CA TYR A 88 6.64 2.36 -2.89
C TYR A 88 6.50 3.54 -3.86
N THR A 89 5.29 4.06 -4.08
CA THR A 89 5.07 5.16 -5.03
C THR A 89 5.84 6.44 -4.67
N PRO A 90 5.70 7.04 -3.46
CA PRO A 90 6.49 8.21 -3.08
C PRO A 90 7.97 7.87 -2.96
N PHE A 91 8.35 6.66 -2.54
CA PHE A 91 9.75 6.24 -2.53
C PHE A 91 10.36 6.30 -3.93
N CYS A 92 9.71 5.68 -4.93
CA CYS A 92 10.23 5.66 -6.30
C CYS A 92 10.21 7.05 -6.95
N VAL A 93 9.18 7.87 -6.66
CA VAL A 93 9.05 9.22 -7.21
C VAL A 93 10.12 10.16 -6.68
N ASN A 94 10.56 10.01 -5.42
CA ASN A 94 11.54 10.89 -4.79
C ASN A 94 12.98 10.35 -4.82
N ALA A 95 13.20 9.03 -4.88
CA ALA A 95 14.53 8.42 -4.83
C ALA A 95 15.11 8.07 -6.21
N PHE A 96 14.29 7.99 -7.26
CA PHE A 96 14.74 7.57 -8.59
C PHE A 96 14.31 8.54 -9.69
N GLU A 97 15.11 8.54 -10.77
CA GLU A 97 14.86 9.30 -11.99
C GLU A 97 14.86 8.39 -13.22
N GLY A 98 14.29 8.89 -14.33
CA GLY A 98 14.32 8.22 -15.63
C GLY A 98 13.78 6.80 -15.65
N PHE A 99 14.51 5.89 -16.30
CA PHE A 99 14.13 4.48 -16.51
C PHE A 99 13.81 3.75 -15.19
N TRP A 100 14.62 3.95 -14.15
CA TRP A 100 14.49 3.23 -12.88
C TRP A 100 13.20 3.57 -12.13
N LYS A 101 12.80 4.85 -12.15
CA LYS A 101 11.54 5.31 -11.55
C LYS A 101 10.35 4.57 -12.16
N TRP A 102 10.27 4.53 -13.50
CA TRP A 102 9.15 3.91 -14.20
C TRP A 102 9.19 2.39 -14.15
N GLY A 103 10.39 1.78 -14.21
CA GLY A 103 10.57 0.33 -14.09
C GLY A 103 10.09 -0.19 -12.73
N MET A 104 10.52 0.43 -11.64
CA MET A 104 10.12 0.05 -10.29
C MET A 104 8.63 0.25 -10.05
N LEU A 105 8.07 1.40 -10.45
CA LEU A 105 6.63 1.65 -10.35
C LEU A 105 5.83 0.57 -11.09
N THR A 106 6.22 0.24 -12.32
CA THR A 106 5.52 -0.76 -13.13
C THR A 106 5.59 -2.14 -12.49
N ILE A 107 6.75 -2.57 -12.00
CA ILE A 107 6.92 -3.86 -11.34
C ILE A 107 6.07 -3.95 -10.09
N VAL A 108 6.18 -2.96 -9.19
CA VAL A 108 5.46 -2.98 -7.92
C VAL A 108 3.94 -2.95 -8.12
N TRP A 109 3.45 -2.08 -9.01
CA TRP A 109 2.02 -2.02 -9.32
C TRP A 109 1.51 -3.28 -10.02
N SER A 110 2.30 -3.89 -10.91
CA SER A 110 1.94 -5.17 -11.54
C SER A 110 1.84 -6.28 -10.50
N LEU A 111 2.81 -6.38 -9.59
CA LEU A 111 2.81 -7.34 -8.49
C LEU A 111 1.63 -7.14 -7.54
N ALA A 112 1.28 -5.89 -7.23
CA ALA A 112 0.12 -5.57 -6.43
C ALA A 112 -1.19 -5.98 -7.13
N LEU A 113 -1.35 -5.66 -8.42
CA LEU A 113 -2.52 -6.05 -9.20
C LEU A 113 -2.67 -7.57 -9.30
N ILE A 114 -1.58 -8.29 -9.58
CA ILE A 114 -1.56 -9.75 -9.58
C ILE A 114 -1.95 -10.28 -8.19
N GLY A 115 -1.40 -9.72 -7.12
CA GLY A 115 -1.73 -10.09 -5.74
C GLY A 115 -3.21 -9.89 -5.41
N ILE A 116 -3.81 -8.77 -5.83
CA ILE A 116 -5.24 -8.47 -5.66
C ILE A 116 -6.09 -9.47 -6.43
N ILE A 117 -5.79 -9.70 -7.72
CA ILE A 117 -6.51 -10.66 -8.57
C ILE A 117 -6.44 -12.05 -7.96
N VAL A 118 -5.23 -12.52 -7.63
CA VAL A 118 -5.02 -13.82 -6.99
C VAL A 118 -5.81 -13.88 -5.69
N LYS A 119 -5.84 -12.84 -4.86
CA LYS A 119 -6.57 -12.88 -3.59
C LYS A 119 -8.08 -12.93 -3.77
N ILE A 120 -8.61 -12.30 -4.81
CA ILE A 120 -10.05 -12.36 -5.15
C ILE A 120 -10.45 -13.79 -5.54
N PHE A 121 -9.60 -14.51 -6.27
CA PHE A 121 -9.87 -15.88 -6.75
C PHE A 121 -9.35 -17.00 -5.81
N TYR A 122 -8.26 -16.78 -5.08
CA TYR A 122 -7.51 -17.75 -4.26
C TYR A 122 -7.00 -17.11 -2.95
N ILE A 123 -7.44 -17.63 -1.80
CA ILE A 123 -7.21 -17.02 -0.49
C ILE A 123 -5.76 -17.15 0.02
N ARG A 124 -4.91 -18.00 -0.55
CA ARG A 124 -3.52 -18.21 -0.09
C ARG A 124 -2.54 -17.32 -0.88
N ALA A 125 -2.17 -16.20 -0.26
CA ALA A 125 -1.21 -15.24 -0.75
C ALA A 125 0.24 -15.75 -0.66
N PRO A 126 1.06 -15.63 -1.71
CA PRO A 126 2.48 -15.97 -1.64
C PRO A 126 3.32 -14.90 -0.90
N ARG A 127 4.15 -15.34 0.05
CA ARG A 127 5.07 -14.49 0.83
C ARG A 127 6.28 -13.96 0.03
N TRP A 128 6.52 -14.49 -1.16
CA TRP A 128 7.70 -14.14 -1.98
C TRP A 128 7.64 -12.72 -2.59
N LEU A 129 6.48 -12.06 -2.57
CA LEU A 129 6.30 -10.71 -3.13
C LEU A 129 7.23 -9.68 -2.48
N ASN A 130 7.30 -9.68 -1.15
CA ASN A 130 8.16 -8.75 -0.40
C ASN A 130 9.65 -9.10 -0.62
N ALA A 131 9.99 -10.39 -0.67
CA ALA A 131 11.34 -10.83 -0.95
C ALA A 131 11.82 -10.38 -2.33
N GLY A 132 10.96 -10.48 -3.36
CA GLY A 132 11.27 -10.00 -4.70
C GLY A 132 11.58 -8.51 -4.74
N ILE A 133 10.83 -7.68 -3.99
CA ILE A 133 11.06 -6.23 -3.97
C ILE A 133 12.37 -5.87 -3.24
N TYR A 134 12.70 -6.54 -2.14
CA TYR A 134 13.99 -6.34 -1.47
C TYR A 134 15.19 -6.76 -2.32
N VAL A 135 15.06 -7.87 -3.06
CA VAL A 135 16.10 -8.32 -4.00
C VAL A 135 16.27 -7.32 -5.14
N LEU A 136 15.17 -6.79 -5.69
CA LEU A 136 15.21 -5.75 -6.71
C LEU A 136 15.86 -4.45 -6.20
N MET A 137 15.54 -4.02 -4.97
CA MET A 137 16.21 -2.87 -4.35
C MET A 137 17.73 -3.07 -4.23
N GLY A 138 18.16 -4.26 -3.78
CA GLY A 138 19.59 -4.60 -3.66
C GLY A 138 20.29 -4.57 -5.02
N TRP A 139 19.68 -5.16 -6.05
CA TRP A 139 20.24 -5.22 -7.41
C TRP A 139 20.37 -3.83 -8.04
N ILE A 140 19.39 -2.95 -7.80
CA ILE A 140 19.37 -1.62 -8.40
C ILE A 140 20.38 -0.68 -7.74
N SER A 141 20.58 -0.80 -6.42
CA SER A 141 21.63 -0.06 -5.70
C SER A 141 23.02 -0.33 -6.30
N ASP A 142 23.27 -1.57 -6.70
CA ASP A 142 24.53 -1.97 -7.34
C ASP A 142 24.64 -1.37 -8.76
N SER A 143 23.57 -1.40 -9.55
CA SER A 143 23.55 -0.86 -10.91
C SER A 143 23.70 0.68 -10.99
N GLN A 144 23.18 1.41 -10.01
CA GLN A 144 23.37 2.87 -9.88
C GLN A 144 24.81 3.22 -9.51
N SER A 145 25.46 2.40 -8.69
CA SER A 145 26.87 2.57 -8.31
C SER A 145 27.79 2.44 -9.53
N VAL A 146 27.47 1.54 -10.46
CA VAL A 146 28.19 1.38 -11.73
C VAL A 146 27.92 2.54 -12.70
N ALA A 147 26.66 2.99 -12.83
CA ALA A 147 26.29 4.08 -13.73
C ALA A 147 26.88 5.44 -13.29
N SER A 148 26.94 5.71 -11.98
CA SER A 148 27.56 6.90 -11.43
C SER A 148 29.10 6.86 -11.48
N CYS A 149 29.71 5.67 -11.50
CA CYS A 149 31.14 5.52 -11.74
C CYS A 149 31.54 5.71 -13.23
N SER A 150 30.62 5.46 -14.17
CA SER A 150 30.83 5.69 -15.61
C SER A 150 30.72 7.16 -16.03
N GLN A 151 30.20 8.03 -15.16
CA GLN A 151 30.03 9.48 -15.42
C GLN A 151 31.10 10.34 -14.71
N ARG A 152 32.10 9.72 -14.07
CA ARG A 152 33.34 10.36 -13.57
C ARG A 152 34.51 9.94 -14.42
#